data_AF-A0A3N6NDF3-F1
#
_entry.id   AF-A0A3N6NDF3-F1
#
_cell.length_a   1.000
_cell.length_b   1.000
_cell.length_c   1.000
_cell.angle_alpha   90.00
_cell.angle_beta   90.00
_cell.angle_gamma   90.00
#
_symmetry.space_group_name_H-M   'P 1'
#
loop_
_entity.id
_entity.type
_entity.pdbx_description
1 polymer ?
#
loop_
_entity_poly.entity_id
_entity_poly.type
_entity_poly.pdbx_seq_one_letter_code
_entity_poly.pdbx_strand_id
1 'polypeptide(L)'
;MARADLSEADRDALKRALNAARRESPARAKQIDAMLRDSSRSWDEVAKFAASCVQTGNLGLMPWQPPPCQIANIEAALAASDDEPRRGRNAAATLLQQMLDAGVSRFEPDPMAALAEAEHQSLTS
;
A
#
# COMPACT_ATOMS: atom_id res chain seq x y z
N MET A 1 -19.37 2.55 -7.31
CA MET A 1 -18.36 3.50 -6.79
C MET A 1 -17.35 3.73 -7.90
N ALA A 2 -17.11 4.98 -8.30
CA ALA A 2 -16.21 5.30 -9.40
C ALA A 2 -14.81 4.76 -9.09
N ARG A 3 -14.28 3.88 -9.96
CA ARG A 3 -12.85 3.53 -9.97
C ARG A 3 -12.12 4.82 -10.30
N ALA A 4 -11.48 5.47 -9.33
CA ALA A 4 -10.48 6.48 -9.66
C ALA A 4 -9.45 5.77 -10.55
N ASP A 5 -9.30 6.26 -11.77
CA ASP A 5 -8.28 5.74 -12.67
C ASP A 5 -6.91 5.88 -12.00
N LEU A 6 -6.12 4.81 -12.03
CA LEU A 6 -4.79 4.80 -11.44
C LEU A 6 -3.93 5.86 -12.12
N SER A 7 -3.31 6.75 -11.34
CA SER A 7 -2.31 7.68 -11.87
C SER A 7 -1.09 6.92 -12.40
N GLU A 8 -0.24 7.61 -13.17
CA GLU A 8 1.03 7.03 -13.62
C GLU A 8 1.93 6.67 -12.43
N ALA A 9 1.98 7.55 -11.42
CA ALA A 9 2.69 7.30 -10.17
C ALA A 9 2.16 6.06 -9.44
N ASP A 10 0.84 5.88 -9.36
CA ASP A 10 0.24 4.69 -8.76
C ASP A 10 0.57 3.42 -9.54
N ARG A 11 0.53 3.49 -10.87
CA ARG A 11 0.89 2.36 -11.72
C ARG A 11 2.35 1.95 -11.51
N ASP A 12 3.26 2.90 -11.36
CA ASP A 12 4.67 2.61 -11.13
C ASP A 12 4.94 2.07 -9.73
N ALA A 13 4.29 2.63 -8.70
CA ALA A 13 4.31 2.08 -7.34
C ALA A 13 3.79 0.63 -7.32
N LEU A 14 2.69 0.36 -8.01
CA LEU A 14 2.11 -0.98 -8.15
C LEU A 14 3.05 -1.97 -8.86
N LYS A 15 3.80 -1.53 -9.88
CA LYS A 15 4.84 -2.37 -10.52
C LYS A 15 5.97 -2.67 -9.53
N ARG A 16 6.45 -1.67 -8.77
CA ARG A 16 7.48 -1.87 -7.73
C ARG A 16 7.01 -2.87 -6.68
N ALA A 17 5.78 -2.72 -6.20
CA ALA A 17 5.17 -3.63 -5.23
C ALA A 17 5.05 -5.07 -5.74
N LEU A 18 4.60 -5.26 -6.99
CA LEU A 18 4.49 -6.58 -7.60
C LEU A 18 5.86 -7.27 -7.73
N ASN A 19 6.89 -6.51 -8.11
CA ASN A 19 8.26 -7.01 -8.17
C ASN A 19 8.84 -7.33 -6.78
N ALA A 20 8.60 -6.47 -5.78
CA ALA A 20 9.02 -6.71 -4.40
C ALA A 20 8.38 -7.97 -3.83
N ALA A 21 7.07 -8.13 -4.01
CA ALA A 21 6.34 -9.30 -3.52
C ALA A 21 6.82 -10.61 -4.18
N ARG A 22 7.18 -10.59 -5.47
CA ARG A 22 7.80 -11.74 -6.14
C ARG A 22 9.18 -12.10 -5.58
N ARG A 23 9.92 -11.13 -5.04
CA ARG A 23 11.25 -11.34 -4.44
C ARG A 23 11.19 -11.85 -3.00
N GLU A 24 10.06 -11.68 -2.32
CA GLU A 24 9.86 -12.06 -0.91
C GLU A 24 10.08 -13.57 -0.68
N SER A 25 9.50 -14.43 -1.53
CA SER A 25 9.71 -15.87 -1.47
C SER A 25 9.29 -16.58 -2.76
N PRO A 26 9.81 -17.79 -3.04
CA PRO A 26 9.35 -18.60 -4.17
C PRO A 26 7.84 -18.92 -4.11
N ALA A 27 7.30 -19.11 -2.90
CA ALA A 27 5.88 -19.36 -2.69
C ALA A 27 5.02 -18.16 -3.08
N ARG A 28 5.42 -16.94 -2.65
CA ARG A 28 4.72 -15.71 -3.02
C ARG A 28 4.83 -15.42 -4.52
N ALA A 29 6.01 -15.65 -5.13
CA ALA A 29 6.18 -15.51 -6.58
C ALA A 29 5.19 -16.41 -7.34
N LYS A 30 5.12 -17.69 -6.97
CA LYS A 30 4.18 -18.65 -7.57
C LYS A 30 2.72 -18.22 -7.40
N GLN A 31 2.36 -17.70 -6.22
CA GLN A 31 1.01 -17.19 -5.95
C GLN A 31 0.66 -16.01 -6.87
N ILE A 32 1.54 -15.01 -6.96
CA ILE A 32 1.34 -13.83 -7.82
C ILE A 32 1.22 -14.24 -9.28
N ASP A 33 2.10 -15.13 -9.74
CA ASP A 33 2.07 -15.58 -11.12
C ASP A 33 0.81 -16.38 -11.45
N ALA A 34 0.29 -17.16 -10.49
CA ALA A 34 -0.99 -17.82 -10.64
C ALA A 34 -2.15 -16.81 -10.71
N MET A 35 -2.13 -15.78 -9.86
CA MET A 35 -3.13 -14.71 -9.90
C MET A 35 -3.10 -13.91 -11.20
N LEU A 36 -1.92 -13.67 -11.79
CA LEU A 36 -1.80 -12.97 -13.07
C LEU A 36 -2.23 -13.81 -14.28
N ARG A 37 -2.21 -15.14 -14.16
CA ARG A 37 -2.72 -16.05 -15.20
C ARG A 37 -4.23 -16.26 -15.12
N ASP A 38 -4.84 -15.93 -13.99
CA ASP A 38 -6.28 -16.02 -13.78
C ASP A 38 -6.98 -14.90 -14.54
N SER A 39 -7.68 -15.26 -15.62
CA SER A 39 -8.38 -14.30 -16.50
C SER A 39 -9.55 -13.59 -15.82
N SER A 40 -9.96 -14.02 -14.62
CA SER A 40 -11.00 -13.33 -13.85
C SER A 40 -10.48 -12.14 -13.05
N ARG A 41 -9.15 -11.97 -12.95
CA ARG A 41 -8.51 -10.89 -12.18
C ARG A 41 -7.82 -9.91 -13.12
N SER A 42 -7.95 -8.62 -12.83
CA SER A 42 -7.18 -7.61 -13.55
C SER A 42 -5.77 -7.46 -12.97
N TRP A 43 -4.83 -6.95 -13.78
CA TRP A 43 -3.47 -6.66 -13.32
C TRP A 43 -3.45 -5.75 -12.10
N ASP A 44 -4.31 -4.73 -12.05
CA ASP A 44 -4.35 -3.79 -10.93
C ASP A 44 -4.85 -4.44 -9.64
N GLU A 45 -5.78 -5.40 -9.71
CA GLU A 45 -6.22 -6.16 -8.54
C GLU A 45 -5.07 -6.98 -7.96
N VAL A 46 -4.30 -7.65 -8.81
CA VAL A 46 -3.14 -8.45 -8.38
C VAL A 46 -2.03 -7.55 -7.84
N ALA A 47 -1.77 -6.41 -8.46
CA ALA A 47 -0.77 -5.47 -7.99
C ALA A 47 -1.16 -4.80 -6.66
N LYS A 48 -2.44 -4.48 -6.45
CA LYS A 48 -2.96 -3.98 -5.16
C LYS A 48 -2.82 -5.01 -4.05
N PHE A 49 -3.07 -6.28 -4.36
CA PHE A 49 -2.78 -7.39 -3.44
C PHE A 49 -1.30 -7.44 -3.07
N ALA A 50 -0.41 -7.36 -4.07
CA ALA A 50 1.04 -7.35 -3.83
C ALA A 50 1.46 -6.17 -2.94
N ALA A 51 0.98 -4.95 -3.21
CA ALA A 51 1.24 -3.78 -2.39
C ALA A 51 0.80 -3.99 -0.94
N SER A 52 -0.41 -4.51 -0.73
CA SER A 52 -0.91 -4.83 0.61
C SER A 52 -0.01 -5.81 1.36
N CYS A 53 0.47 -6.86 0.70
CA CYS A 53 1.33 -7.83 1.35
C CYS A 53 2.70 -7.25 1.70
N VAL A 54 3.33 -6.51 0.77
CA VAL A 54 4.66 -5.94 0.98
C VAL A 54 4.62 -4.85 2.06
N GLN A 55 3.62 -3.98 2.05
CA GLN A 55 3.42 -2.99 3.11
C GLN A 55 3.22 -3.67 4.48
N THR A 56 2.44 -4.75 4.54
CA THR A 56 2.24 -5.51 5.79
C THR A 56 3.55 -6.06 6.34
N GLY A 57 4.41 -6.63 5.48
CA GLY A 57 5.72 -7.13 5.87
C GLY A 57 6.68 -6.01 6.32
N ASN A 58 6.81 -4.95 5.52
CA ASN A 58 7.74 -3.85 5.79
C ASN A 58 7.36 -3.06 7.06
N LEU A 59 6.06 -2.90 7.33
CA LEU A 59 5.56 -2.20 8.51
C LEU A 59 5.44 -3.12 9.74
N GLY A 60 5.72 -4.42 9.62
CA GLY A 60 5.57 -5.39 10.71
C GLY A 60 4.14 -5.49 11.25
N LEU A 61 3.13 -5.35 10.38
CA LEU A 61 1.74 -5.32 10.80
C LEU A 61 1.24 -6.69 11.25
N MET A 62 0.37 -6.68 12.25
CA MET A 62 -0.40 -7.86 12.66
C MET A 62 -1.48 -8.21 11.62
N PRO A 63 -1.94 -9.47 11.54
CA PRO A 63 -2.90 -9.90 10.51
C PRO A 63 -4.23 -9.12 10.46
N TRP A 64 -4.62 -8.48 11.57
CA TRP A 64 -5.85 -7.65 11.66
C TRP A 64 -5.61 -6.16 11.43
N GLN A 65 -4.35 -5.72 11.34
CA GLN A 65 -4.01 -4.32 11.09
C GLN A 65 -4.01 -4.07 9.58
N PRO A 66 -4.74 -3.05 9.09
CA PRO A 66 -4.73 -2.73 7.68
C PRO A 66 -3.45 -1.96 7.30
N PRO A 67 -2.80 -2.27 6.18
CA PRO A 67 -1.77 -1.40 5.61
C PRO A 67 -2.40 -0.13 5.01
N PRO A 68 -1.61 0.95 4.82
CA PRO A 68 -2.09 2.22 4.25
C PRO A 68 -2.86 2.06 2.93
N CYS A 69 -2.40 1.18 2.04
CA CYS A 69 -3.06 0.99 0.74
C CYS A 69 -4.51 0.48 0.84
N GLN A 70 -4.95 -0.06 1.98
CA GLN A 70 -6.31 -0.55 2.21
C GLN A 70 -7.27 0.49 2.80
N ILE A 71 -6.78 1.68 3.18
CA ILE A 71 -7.64 2.73 3.76
C ILE A 71 -8.50 3.40 2.68
N ALA A 72 -9.76 3.03 2.58
CA ALA A 72 -10.67 3.57 1.55
C ALA A 72 -11.13 5.01 1.84
N ASN A 73 -11.31 5.36 3.11
CA ASN A 73 -11.74 6.69 3.55
C ASN A 73 -10.87 7.12 4.74
N ILE A 74 -10.01 8.11 4.52
CA ILE A 74 -9.05 8.60 5.52
C ILE A 74 -9.80 9.29 6.67
N GLU A 75 -10.74 10.19 6.37
CA GLU A 75 -11.52 10.93 7.36
C GLU A 75 -12.26 9.99 8.32
N ALA A 76 -12.98 9.00 7.77
CA ALA A 76 -13.71 8.02 8.57
C ALA A 76 -12.76 7.13 9.40
N ALA A 77 -11.56 6.83 8.89
CA ALA A 77 -10.58 6.03 9.61
C ALA A 77 -9.88 6.81 10.73
N LEU A 78 -9.71 8.13 10.57
CA LEU A 78 -9.20 9.04 11.60
C LEU A 78 -10.24 9.30 12.70
N ALA A 79 -11.52 9.39 12.34
CA ALA A 79 -12.62 9.62 13.28
C ALA A 79 -13.02 8.38 14.11
N ALA A 80 -12.48 7.20 13.81
CA ALA A 80 -12.72 6.00 14.60
C ALA A 80 -12.07 6.12 15.99
N SER A 81 -12.84 5.93 17.07
CA SER A 81 -12.35 6.02 18.46
C SER A 81 -11.25 4.97 18.76
N ASP A 82 -10.25 5.38 19.54
CA ASP A 82 -9.14 4.54 20.03
C ASP A 82 -9.59 3.39 20.95
N ASP A 83 -10.83 3.44 21.47
CA ASP A 83 -11.40 2.41 22.35
C ASP A 83 -11.74 1.10 21.63
N GLU A 84 -11.72 1.07 20.29
CA GLU A 84 -11.93 -0.17 19.55
C GLU A 84 -10.60 -0.91 19.29
N PRO A 85 -10.44 -2.18 19.70
CA PRO A 85 -9.28 -3.01 19.42
C PRO A 85 -9.01 -3.32 17.93
N ARG A 86 -9.56 -2.55 16.98
CA ARG A 86 -9.25 -2.57 15.53
C ARG A 86 -7.98 -1.75 15.23
N ARG A 87 -6.96 -1.96 16.09
CA ARG A 87 -5.75 -1.18 16.44
C ARG A 87 -4.77 -0.81 15.31
N GLY A 88 -5.25 -0.37 14.16
CA GLY A 88 -4.34 0.06 13.10
C GLY A 88 -4.97 0.98 12.06
N ARG A 89 -6.29 1.18 12.06
CA ARG A 89 -6.93 2.05 11.06
C ARG A 89 -6.52 3.51 11.18
N ASN A 90 -6.56 4.07 12.38
CA ASN A 90 -6.12 5.46 12.60
C ASN A 90 -4.64 5.63 12.23
N ALA A 91 -3.77 4.72 12.67
CA ALA A 91 -2.34 4.73 12.33
C ALA A 91 -2.09 4.60 10.82
N ALA A 92 -2.74 3.65 10.14
CA ALA A 92 -2.62 3.47 8.70
C ALA A 92 -3.21 4.64 7.91
N ALA A 93 -4.27 5.29 8.40
CA ALA A 93 -4.85 6.48 7.79
C ALA A 93 -3.94 7.70 7.98
N THR A 94 -3.33 7.85 9.15
CA THR A 94 -2.32 8.88 9.43
C THR A 94 -1.12 8.72 8.51
N LEU A 95 -0.58 7.50 8.41
CA LEU A 95 0.53 7.21 7.51
C LEU A 95 0.14 7.44 6.05
N LEU A 96 -1.05 7.01 5.62
CA LEU A 96 -1.53 7.27 4.27
C LEU A 96 -1.63 8.77 3.99
N GLN A 97 -2.15 9.57 4.93
CA GLN A 97 -2.24 11.01 4.77
C GLN A 97 -0.85 11.63 4.59
N GLN A 98 0.12 11.25 5.42
CA GLN A 98 1.51 11.68 5.30
C GLN A 98 2.11 11.34 3.92
N MET A 99 1.88 10.12 3.44
CA MET A 99 2.35 9.70 2.11
C MET A 99 1.77 10.61 1.02
N LEU A 100 0.45 10.81 1.02
CA LEU A 100 -0.21 11.61 0.00
C LEU A 100 0.20 13.08 0.05
N ASP A 101 0.37 13.64 1.24
CA ASP A 101 0.84 15.03 1.43
C ASP A 101 2.27 15.20 0.93
N ALA A 102 3.10 14.15 1.00
CA ALA A 102 4.46 14.11 0.46
C ALA A 102 4.51 13.74 -1.04
N GLY A 103 3.36 13.56 -1.72
CA GLY A 103 3.30 13.14 -3.12
C GLY A 103 3.67 11.67 -3.37
N VAL A 104 3.75 10.86 -2.31
CA VAL A 104 4.04 9.43 -2.36
C VAL A 104 2.76 8.64 -2.65
N SER A 105 2.81 7.73 -3.63
CA SER A 105 1.66 6.89 -3.94
C SER A 105 1.28 6.00 -2.76
N ARG A 106 -0.02 5.87 -2.50
CA ARG A 106 -0.58 4.94 -1.51
C ARG A 106 -0.18 3.48 -1.71
N PHE A 107 0.28 3.12 -2.91
CA PHE A 107 0.67 1.77 -3.28
C PHE A 107 2.18 1.53 -3.19
N GLU A 108 2.98 2.47 -2.67
CA GLU A 108 4.41 2.22 -2.47
C GLU A 108 4.64 0.97 -1.60
N PRO A 109 5.58 0.09 -1.97
CA PRO A 109 5.86 -1.12 -1.21
C PRO A 109 6.43 -0.84 0.17
N ASP A 110 7.26 0.20 0.31
CA ASP A 110 7.85 0.62 1.58
C ASP A 110 7.47 2.08 1.88
N PRO A 111 6.35 2.31 2.57
CA PRO A 111 5.87 3.64 2.92
C PRO A 111 6.87 4.47 3.71
N MET A 112 7.62 3.85 4.62
CA MET A 112 8.53 4.56 5.50
C MET A 112 9.78 5.01 4.75
N ALA A 113 10.34 4.14 3.91
CA ALA A 113 11.46 4.51 3.05
C ALA A 113 11.08 5.61 2.05
N ALA A 114 9.91 5.49 1.40
CA ALA A 114 9.45 6.47 0.43
C ALA A 114 9.19 7.85 1.05
N LEU A 115 8.67 7.91 2.28
CA LEU A 115 8.52 9.16 3.02
C LEU A 115 9.86 9.82 3.34
N ALA A 116 10.85 9.03 3.80
CA ALA A 116 12.19 9.55 4.06
C ALA A 116 12.82 10.12 2.79
N GLU A 117 12.68 9.43 1.64
CA GLU A 117 13.17 9.92 0.35
C GLU A 117 12.48 11.23 -0.07
N ALA A 118 11.17 11.34 0.09
CA ALA A 118 10.41 12.55 -0.24
C ALA A 118 10.81 13.74 0.66
N GLU A 119 11.02 13.50 1.96
CA GLU A 119 11.49 14.52 2.90
C GLU A 119 12.87 15.05 2.46
N HIS A 120 13.81 14.16 2.11
CA HIS A 120 15.13 14.57 1.61
C HIS A 120 15.08 15.42 0.33
N GLN A 121 14.16 15.10 -0.60
CA GLN A 121 13.98 15.87 -1.83
C GLN A 121 13.40 17.27 -1.54
N SER A 122 12.48 17.37 -0.57
CA SER A 122 11.90 18.65 -0.15
C SER A 122 12.90 19.59 0.54
N LEU A 123 13.92 19.05 1.21
CA LEU A 123 14.98 19.82 1.88
C LEU A 123 16.08 20.31 0.94
N THR A 124 16.15 19.76 -0.28
CA THR A 124 17.21 20.05 -1.27
C THR A 124 16.72 20.88 -2.45
N SER A 125 15.41 21.19 -2.51
CA SER A 125 14.75 22.00 -3.54
C SER A 125 14.47 23.41 -3.05
#